data_AF-A0A7E6EVC2-F1
#
_entry.id   AF-A0A7E6EVC2-F1
#
_cell.length_a   1.000
_cell.length_b   1.000
_cell.length_c   1.000
_cell.angle_alpha   90.00
_cell.angle_beta   90.00
_cell.angle_gamma   90.00
#
_symmetry.space_group_name_H-M   'P 1'
#
loop_
_entity.id
_entity.type
_entity.pdbx_description
1 polymer ?
#
loop_
_entity_poly.entity_id
_entity_poly.type
_entity_poly.pdbx_seq_one_letter_code
_entity_poly.pdbx_strand_id
1 'polypeptide(L)'
;MNSLNSLAKILIPIIAIPTVFGELDVASECNGCYMTGICICNGSSGILRTMYECMEVECLHNDIKIHKSYCKDNKGNCMEKDEKRIGVYNNRCVTFTCKFLMEIPRIDVHYNLVCMLEHVYAGWQKLNMDHLKQC
;
A
#
# COMPACT_ATOMS: atom_id res chain seq x y z
N MET A 1 22.43 -1.29 72.62
CA MET A 1 21.23 -0.46 72.91
C MET A 1 21.16 0.62 71.84
N ASN A 2 19.96 0.90 71.31
CA ASN A 2 19.46 2.07 70.55
C ASN A 2 20.51 3.12 70.12
N SER A 3 20.61 3.68 68.92
CA SER A 3 19.67 3.88 67.79
C SER A 3 20.50 4.44 66.59
N LEU A 4 20.02 4.79 65.39
CA LEU A 4 18.67 4.88 64.79
C LEU A 4 18.80 4.69 63.26
N ASN A 5 17.84 4.04 62.58
CA ASN A 5 17.85 3.95 61.12
C ASN A 5 17.29 5.24 60.47
N SER A 6 18.12 5.98 59.74
CA SER A 6 17.68 7.12 58.91
C SER A 6 17.39 6.67 57.47
N LEU A 7 16.17 6.18 57.23
CA LEU A 7 15.65 5.94 55.88
C LEU A 7 15.11 7.24 55.28
N ALA A 8 16.02 8.11 54.84
CA ALA A 8 15.67 9.27 54.01
C ALA A 8 15.19 8.78 52.63
N LYS A 9 13.87 8.62 52.46
CA LYS A 9 13.26 8.38 51.15
C LYS A 9 13.52 9.60 50.26
N ILE A 10 14.47 9.47 49.35
CA ILE A 10 14.68 10.45 48.28
C ILE A 10 13.48 10.35 47.33
N LEU A 11 12.54 11.30 47.48
CA LEU A 11 11.50 11.53 46.48
C LEU A 11 12.18 12.15 45.26
N ILE A 12 12.44 11.34 44.23
CA ILE A 12 12.86 11.86 42.93
C ILE A 12 11.61 12.50 42.30
N PRO A 13 11.60 13.82 42.02
CA PRO A 13 10.51 14.41 41.26
C PRO A 13 10.60 13.85 39.83
N ILE A 14 9.62 13.03 39.46
CA ILE A 14 9.44 12.63 38.06
C ILE A 14 8.99 13.89 37.33
N ILE A 15 9.95 14.61 36.73
CA ILE A 15 9.67 15.67 35.77
C ILE A 15 9.05 14.98 34.57
N ALA A 16 7.73 15.00 34.50
CA ALA A 16 6.99 14.63 33.31
C ALA A 16 7.29 15.65 32.23
N ILE A 17 8.37 15.42 31.48
CA ILE A 17 8.62 16.13 30.22
C ILE A 17 7.42 15.80 29.34
N PRO A 18 6.60 16.79 28.92
CA PRO A 18 5.60 16.53 27.91
C PRO A 18 6.36 16.21 26.63
N THR A 19 6.43 14.93 26.28
CA THR A 19 6.76 14.50 24.93
C THR A 19 5.67 15.03 24.04
N VAL A 20 5.87 16.24 23.52
CA VAL A 20 5.15 16.76 22.37
C VAL A 20 5.58 15.88 21.21
N PHE A 21 4.94 14.72 21.07
CA PHE A 21 4.78 14.07 19.80
C PHE A 21 3.95 15.03 18.96
N GLY A 22 4.62 15.99 18.32
CA GLY A 22 4.08 16.57 17.12
C GLY A 22 3.89 15.41 16.16
N GLU A 23 2.65 15.11 15.82
CA GLU A 23 2.38 14.40 14.58
C GLU A 23 2.99 15.27 13.48
N LEU A 24 4.16 14.86 13.00
CA LEU A 24 4.76 15.47 11.83
C LEU A 24 3.83 15.11 10.69
N ASP A 25 2.95 16.04 10.32
CA ASP A 25 1.96 15.83 9.28
C ASP A 25 2.68 15.80 7.93
N VAL A 26 3.19 14.62 7.56
CA VAL A 26 4.00 14.37 6.35
C VAL A 26 3.24 14.81 5.08
N ALA A 27 1.91 14.87 5.13
CA ALA A 27 1.11 15.43 4.04
C ALA A 27 1.33 16.95 3.86
N SER A 28 1.58 17.69 4.94
CA SER A 28 1.79 19.15 4.92
C SER A 28 3.13 19.58 4.35
N GLU A 29 4.14 18.71 4.35
CA GLU A 29 5.47 18.94 3.74
C GLU A 29 5.52 18.51 2.26
N CYS A 30 4.48 17.86 1.75
CA CYS A 30 4.43 17.35 0.39
C CYS A 30 4.22 18.46 -0.66
N ASN A 31 5.29 18.80 -1.39
CA ASN A 31 5.24 19.71 -2.55
C ASN A 31 4.71 19.00 -3.82
N GLY A 32 3.55 18.36 -3.69
CA GLY A 32 2.96 17.49 -4.69
C GLY A 32 1.65 16.90 -4.19
N CYS A 33 1.35 15.68 -4.61
CA CYS A 33 0.13 14.98 -4.24
C CYS A 33 0.44 13.87 -3.23
N TYR A 34 -0.11 13.97 -2.02
CA TYR A 34 0.09 12.95 -0.99
C TYR A 34 -0.95 11.82 -1.11
N MET A 35 -0.49 10.59 -1.30
CA MET A 35 -1.36 9.41 -1.42
C MET A 35 -0.70 8.16 -0.87
N THR A 36 -1.45 7.37 -0.10
CA THR A 36 -1.02 6.05 0.41
C THR A 36 0.31 6.06 1.18
N GLY A 37 0.64 7.19 1.83
CA GLY A 37 1.88 7.37 2.59
C GLY A 37 3.07 7.89 1.78
N ILE A 38 2.86 8.37 0.55
CA ILE A 38 3.92 8.85 -0.34
C ILE A 38 3.54 10.21 -0.94
N CYS A 39 4.51 11.12 -1.04
CA CYS A 39 4.40 12.34 -1.83
C CYS A 39 4.78 12.07 -3.29
N ILE A 40 3.85 12.28 -4.21
CA ILE A 40 4.05 12.16 -5.66
C ILE A 40 4.32 13.56 -6.20
N CYS A 41 5.42 13.76 -6.93
CA CYS A 41 5.76 15.08 -7.45
C CYS A 41 4.75 15.56 -8.51
N ASN A 42 4.43 16.86 -8.47
CA ASN A 42 3.63 17.54 -9.49
C ASN A 42 4.20 17.37 -10.91
N GLY A 43 3.31 17.22 -11.89
CA GLY A 43 3.68 17.00 -13.29
C GLY A 43 4.24 15.60 -13.56
N SER A 44 3.92 14.62 -12.71
CA SER A 44 4.24 13.20 -12.95
C SER A 44 2.97 12.37 -13.13
N SER A 45 3.06 11.38 -14.02
CA SER A 45 2.01 10.41 -14.32
C SER A 45 2.60 9.02 -14.48
N GLY A 46 1.82 7.99 -14.18
CA GLY A 46 2.28 6.61 -14.22
C GLY A 46 1.42 5.67 -13.38
N ILE A 47 1.92 4.45 -13.16
CA ILE A 47 1.17 3.41 -12.49
C ILE A 47 1.56 3.36 -11.01
N LEU A 48 0.59 3.63 -10.14
CA LEU A 48 0.68 3.39 -8.71
C LEU A 48 0.11 2.00 -8.39
N ARG A 49 0.94 1.15 -7.77
CA ARG A 49 0.54 -0.17 -7.28
C ARG A 49 0.59 -0.19 -5.76
N THR A 50 -0.57 -0.12 -5.11
CA THR A 50 -0.71 -0.18 -3.63
C THR A 50 -0.72 -1.65 -3.18
N MET A 51 -1.07 -1.96 -1.93
CA MET A 51 -1.30 -3.36 -1.54
C MET A 51 -2.45 -3.99 -2.35
N TYR A 52 -3.59 -3.30 -2.45
CA TYR A 52 -4.83 -3.86 -3.01
C TYR A 52 -5.16 -3.39 -4.43
N GLU A 53 -4.60 -2.27 -4.86
CA GLU A 53 -5.02 -1.57 -6.08
C GLU A 53 -3.87 -1.47 -7.07
N CYS A 54 -4.23 -1.40 -8.36
CA CYS A 54 -3.40 -0.79 -9.37
C CYS A 54 -4.21 0.27 -10.10
N MET A 55 -3.62 1.46 -10.25
CA MET A 55 -4.23 2.57 -10.96
C MET A 55 -3.17 3.41 -11.68
N GLU A 56 -3.51 3.86 -12.87
CA GLU A 56 -2.79 4.90 -13.60
C GLU A 56 -3.27 6.25 -13.09
N VAL A 57 -2.33 7.01 -12.54
CA VAL A 57 -2.59 8.29 -11.88
C VAL A 57 -1.72 9.40 -12.44
N GLU A 58 -2.20 10.62 -12.31
CA GLU A 58 -1.49 11.85 -12.64
C GLU A 58 -1.60 12.81 -11.47
N CYS A 59 -0.47 13.41 -11.06
CA CYS A 59 -0.40 14.44 -10.04
C CYS A 59 -0.22 15.82 -10.69
N LEU A 60 -1.19 16.72 -10.54
CA LEU A 60 -1.16 18.08 -11.08
C LEU A 60 -1.72 19.08 -10.08
N HIS A 61 -0.94 20.11 -9.75
CA HIS A 61 -1.33 21.19 -8.82
C HIS A 61 -1.79 20.67 -7.44
N ASN A 62 -1.13 19.61 -6.94
CA ASN A 62 -1.45 18.86 -5.73
C ASN A 62 -2.75 18.01 -5.78
N ASP A 63 -3.48 18.02 -6.90
CA ASP A 63 -4.62 17.13 -7.15
C ASP A 63 -4.18 15.84 -7.85
N ILE A 64 -4.72 14.69 -7.38
CA ILE A 64 -4.58 13.39 -8.06
C ILE A 64 -5.77 13.15 -8.97
N LYS A 65 -5.48 12.82 -10.22
CA LYS A 65 -6.46 12.28 -11.17
C LYS A 65 -6.16 10.80 -11.39
N ILE A 66 -7.19 9.96 -11.24
CA ILE A 66 -7.14 8.55 -11.61
C ILE A 66 -7.65 8.46 -13.04
N HIS A 67 -6.77 8.07 -13.98
CA HIS A 67 -7.10 7.92 -15.39
C HIS A 67 -7.69 6.55 -15.70
N LYS A 68 -7.10 5.50 -15.11
CA LYS A 68 -7.51 4.12 -15.35
C LYS A 68 -7.23 3.26 -14.12
N SER A 69 -8.26 2.57 -13.64
CA SER A 69 -8.10 1.49 -12.65
C SER A 69 -7.81 0.17 -13.35
N TYR A 70 -7.18 -0.77 -12.64
CA TYR A 70 -6.87 -2.11 -13.11
C TYR A 70 -7.18 -3.12 -12.01
N CYS A 71 -7.43 -4.37 -12.39
CA CYS A 71 -7.30 -5.45 -11.40
C CYS A 71 -5.82 -5.71 -11.14
N LYS A 72 -5.48 -6.20 -9.96
CA LYS A 72 -4.10 -6.56 -9.61
C LYS A 72 -3.98 -8.07 -9.50
N ASP A 73 -3.04 -8.67 -10.24
CA ASP A 73 -2.81 -10.12 -10.26
C ASP A 73 -2.02 -10.60 -9.03
N ASN A 74 -1.92 -11.92 -8.85
CA ASN A 74 -1.20 -12.55 -7.74
C ASN A 74 0.33 -12.40 -7.76
N LYS A 75 0.90 -11.76 -8.79
CA LYS A 75 2.31 -11.38 -8.89
C LYS A 75 2.50 -9.87 -8.64
N GLY A 76 1.39 -9.15 -8.45
CA GLY A 76 1.35 -7.71 -8.23
C GLY A 76 1.32 -6.87 -9.51
N ASN A 77 1.17 -7.48 -10.68
CA ASN A 77 1.02 -6.78 -11.95
C ASN A 77 -0.40 -6.25 -12.11
N CYS A 78 -0.57 -5.27 -12.99
CA CYS A 78 -1.88 -4.77 -13.39
C CYS A 78 -2.46 -5.66 -14.50
N MET A 79 -3.77 -5.86 -14.47
CA MET A 79 -4.56 -6.53 -15.50
C MET A 79 -5.61 -5.56 -16.05
N GLU A 80 -5.67 -5.49 -17.38
CA GLU A 80 -6.70 -4.76 -18.11
C GLU A 80 -8.08 -5.38 -17.85
N LYS A 81 -9.16 -4.58 -18.00
CA LYS A 81 -10.53 -5.10 -17.94
C LYS A 81 -10.71 -6.23 -18.97
N ASP A 82 -11.38 -7.31 -18.56
CA ASP A 82 -11.63 -8.53 -19.32
C ASP A 82 -10.38 -9.34 -19.72
N GLU A 83 -9.17 -8.91 -19.30
CA GLU A 83 -7.94 -9.68 -19.45
C GLU A 83 -8.00 -11.00 -18.65
N LYS A 84 -7.42 -12.04 -19.23
CA LYS A 84 -7.35 -13.39 -18.63
C LYS A 84 -5.90 -13.81 -18.46
N ARG A 85 -5.55 -14.28 -17.25
CA ARG A 85 -4.25 -14.90 -16.96
C ARG A 85 -4.45 -16.27 -16.32
N ILE A 86 -3.64 -17.23 -16.72
CA ILE A 86 -3.63 -18.57 -16.12
C ILE A 86 -2.75 -18.51 -14.87
N GLY A 87 -3.11 -19.26 -13.84
CA GLY A 87 -2.32 -19.38 -12.62
C GLY A 87 -2.81 -20.48 -11.70
N VAL A 88 -2.39 -20.40 -10.44
CA VAL A 88 -2.72 -21.37 -9.40
C VAL A 88 -3.34 -20.65 -8.20
N TYR A 89 -4.40 -21.23 -7.65
CA TYR A 89 -5.06 -20.80 -6.42
C TYR A 89 -5.44 -22.05 -5.59
N ASN A 90 -5.00 -22.12 -4.33
CA ASN A 90 -5.26 -23.25 -3.42
C ASN A 90 -4.95 -24.63 -4.04
N ASN A 91 -3.75 -24.78 -4.64
CA ASN A 91 -3.29 -25.96 -5.38
C ASN A 91 -4.19 -26.41 -6.55
N ARG A 92 -5.09 -25.54 -7.03
CA ARG A 92 -5.90 -25.78 -8.23
C ARG A 92 -5.50 -24.79 -9.33
N CYS A 93 -5.54 -25.25 -10.57
CA CYS A 93 -5.27 -24.39 -11.70
C CYS A 93 -6.51 -23.57 -12.04
N VAL A 94 -6.30 -22.28 -12.31
CA VAL A 94 -7.37 -21.30 -12.47
C VAL A 94 -7.08 -20.34 -13.62
N THR A 95 -8.13 -19.78 -14.19
CA THR A 95 -8.06 -18.59 -15.04
C THR A 95 -8.57 -17.42 -14.21
N PHE A 96 -7.66 -16.50 -13.89
CA PHE A 96 -8.00 -15.20 -13.35
C PHE A 96 -8.55 -14.33 -14.48
N THR A 97 -9.74 -13.73 -14.30
CA THR A 97 -10.30 -12.75 -15.23
C THR A 97 -10.50 -11.44 -14.51
N CYS A 98 -9.97 -10.33 -15.05
CA CYS A 98 -10.25 -9.02 -14.48
C CYS A 98 -11.65 -8.56 -14.88
N LYS A 99 -12.49 -8.19 -13.89
CA LYS A 99 -13.84 -7.67 -14.10
C LYS A 99 -14.05 -6.38 -13.33
N PHE A 100 -14.91 -5.52 -13.86
CA PHE A 100 -15.29 -4.26 -13.22
C PHE A 100 -16.74 -4.36 -12.79
N LEU A 101 -16.97 -4.42 -11.48
CA LEU A 101 -18.31 -4.50 -10.88
C LEU A 101 -18.60 -3.16 -10.23
N MET A 102 -19.53 -2.39 -10.82
CA MET A 102 -19.82 -1.01 -10.39
C MET A 102 -18.53 -0.16 -10.36
N GLU A 103 -17.76 -0.21 -11.45
CA GLU A 103 -16.45 0.47 -11.62
C GLU A 103 -15.31 0.00 -10.69
N ILE A 104 -15.59 -0.86 -9.70
CA ILE A 104 -14.57 -1.44 -8.82
C ILE A 104 -13.88 -2.63 -9.54
N PRO A 105 -12.54 -2.62 -9.69
CA PRO A 105 -11.80 -3.75 -10.26
C PRO A 105 -11.81 -4.95 -9.30
N ARG A 106 -12.11 -6.13 -9.84
CA ARG A 106 -12.18 -7.40 -9.12
C ARG A 106 -11.56 -8.52 -9.97
N ILE A 107 -10.75 -9.38 -9.35
CA ILE A 107 -10.33 -10.63 -9.96
C ILE A 107 -11.43 -11.68 -9.75
N ASP A 108 -11.98 -12.17 -10.86
CA ASP A 108 -12.82 -13.37 -10.90
C ASP A 108 -11.95 -14.61 -11.12
N VAL A 109 -12.32 -15.75 -10.53
CA VAL A 109 -11.47 -16.95 -10.45
C VAL A 109 -12.24 -18.16 -10.99
N HIS A 110 -11.91 -18.58 -12.20
CA HIS A 110 -12.50 -19.78 -12.80
C HIS A 110 -11.59 -20.99 -12.62
N TYR A 111 -12.09 -22.09 -12.04
CA TYR A 111 -11.32 -23.32 -11.85
C TYR A 111 -11.22 -24.13 -13.14
N ASN A 112 -9.99 -24.49 -13.53
CA ASN A 112 -9.70 -25.31 -14.71
C ASN A 112 -9.44 -26.76 -14.29
N LEU A 113 -9.89 -27.71 -15.12
CA LEU A 113 -9.65 -29.15 -14.92
C LEU A 113 -8.19 -29.57 -15.19
N VAL A 114 -7.47 -28.78 -16.00
CA VAL A 114 -6.10 -29.07 -16.44
C VAL A 114 -5.20 -27.86 -16.19
N CYS A 115 -3.97 -28.11 -15.79
CA CYS A 115 -2.95 -27.10 -15.56
C CYS A 115 -2.14 -26.82 -16.83
N MET A 116 -2.18 -25.58 -17.31
CA MET A 116 -1.14 -25.03 -18.19
C MET A 116 -0.26 -24.14 -17.30
N LEU A 117 1.02 -24.51 -17.14
CA LEU A 117 1.90 -23.95 -16.10
C LEU A 117 2.50 -22.59 -16.50
N GLU A 118 1.92 -21.50 -15.99
CA GLU A 118 2.52 -20.14 -16.06
C GLU A 118 2.70 -19.48 -14.68
N HIS A 119 3.72 -19.97 -13.95
CA HIS A 119 4.32 -19.35 -12.75
C HIS A 119 3.44 -19.18 -11.49
N VAL A 120 4.05 -19.51 -10.35
CA VAL A 120 3.42 -19.63 -9.02
C VAL A 120 3.92 -18.51 -8.08
N TYR A 121 2.98 -17.99 -7.27
CA TYR A 121 3.05 -17.02 -6.15
C TYR A 121 4.28 -16.11 -5.94
N ALA A 122 4.00 -14.81 -5.77
CA ALA A 122 4.81 -13.89 -4.98
C ALA A 122 3.94 -13.19 -3.91
N GLY A 123 4.53 -12.82 -2.78
CA GLY A 123 3.83 -12.17 -1.65
C GLY A 123 3.58 -10.67 -1.86
N TRP A 124 2.51 -10.16 -1.26
CA TRP A 124 2.03 -8.78 -1.43
C TRP A 124 2.60 -7.84 -0.36
N GLN A 125 3.75 -7.20 -0.60
CA GLN A 125 4.41 -6.39 0.46
C GLN A 125 5.05 -5.06 0.04
N LYS A 126 5.08 -4.67 -1.23
CA LYS A 126 5.70 -3.39 -1.64
C LYS A 126 4.78 -2.54 -2.49
N LEU A 127 4.65 -1.27 -2.12
CA LEU A 127 4.13 -0.24 -3.01
C LEU A 127 5.14 -0.04 -4.15
N ASN A 128 4.67 -0.06 -5.39
CA ASN A 128 5.51 0.20 -6.55
C ASN A 128 4.98 1.38 -7.37
N MET A 129 5.90 2.18 -7.90
CA MET A 129 5.66 3.39 -8.67
C MET A 129 6.39 3.28 -10.01
N ASP A 130 5.66 2.97 -11.07
CA ASP A 130 6.22 2.97 -12.41
C ASP A 130 5.99 4.35 -13.03
N HIS A 131 7.06 5.00 -13.48
CA HIS A 131 7.09 6.33 -14.13
C HIS A 131 6.65 7.53 -13.26
N LEU A 132 6.04 7.32 -12.10
CA LEU A 132 5.81 8.35 -11.08
C LEU A 132 7.13 8.76 -10.40
N LYS A 133 7.22 10.03 -10.01
CA LYS A 133 8.36 10.58 -9.25
C LYS A 133 7.96 10.76 -7.79
N GLN A 134 8.77 10.24 -6.89
CA GLN A 134 8.63 10.51 -5.46
C GLN A 134 9.28 11.86 -5.11
N CYS A 135 8.54 12.63 -4.30
CA CYS A 135 9.01 13.79 -3.57
C CYS A 135 9.07 13.44 -2.05
#